data_AF-A0A924MTC2-F1
#
_entry.id   AF-A0A924MTC2-F1
#
_cell.length_a   1.000
_cell.length_b   1.000
_cell.length_c   1.000
_cell.angle_alpha   90.00
_cell.angle_beta   90.00
_cell.angle_gamma   90.00
#
_symmetry.space_group_name_H-M   'P 1'
#
loop_
_entity.id
_entity.type
_entity.pdbx_description
1 polymer ?
#
loop_
_entity_poly.entity_id
_entity_poly.type
_entity_poly.pdbx_seq_one_letter_code
_entity_poly.pdbx_strand_id
1 'polypeptide(L)'
;MTQTHFGYETVDETEKATRVRGVFDSVAKKYDVMNDLMSGGMHRAWKKYTVAVANLKAGDKALDIAGGTGDLARAFAKRVGPTGLVVHTDINEAM
;
A
#
# COMPACT_ATOMS: atom_id res chain seq x y z
N MET A 1 0.68 -2.09 36.31
CA MET A 1 0.45 -2.74 34.99
C MET A 1 -0.84 -2.16 34.44
N THR A 2 -0.77 -1.43 33.34
CA THR A 2 -1.92 -0.77 32.72
C THR A 2 -2.59 -1.76 31.78
N GLN A 3 -3.91 -1.88 31.87
CA GLN A 3 -4.71 -2.81 31.08
C GLN A 3 -5.40 -2.06 29.93
N THR A 4 -5.58 -2.71 28.80
CA THR A 4 -6.21 -2.14 27.59
C THR A 4 -7.06 -3.19 26.89
N HIS A 5 -7.89 -2.77 25.94
CA HIS A 5 -8.76 -3.69 25.20
C HIS A 5 -8.16 -4.07 23.85
N PHE A 6 -8.29 -5.35 23.50
CA PHE A 6 -8.01 -5.92 22.19
C PHE A 6 -9.20 -6.78 21.76
N GLY A 7 -10.02 -6.24 20.84
CA GLY A 7 -11.31 -6.86 20.51
C GLY A 7 -12.23 -6.90 21.74
N TYR A 8 -12.68 -8.08 22.12
CA TYR A 8 -13.52 -8.31 23.31
C TYR A 8 -12.71 -8.71 24.56
N GLU A 9 -11.39 -8.78 24.46
CA GLU A 9 -10.50 -9.18 25.56
C GLU A 9 -9.80 -7.97 26.19
N THR A 10 -9.56 -8.05 27.50
CA THR A 10 -8.70 -7.10 28.22
C THR A 10 -7.30 -7.71 28.34
N VAL A 11 -6.29 -6.99 27.87
CA VAL A 11 -4.89 -7.41 27.79
C VAL A 11 -3.98 -6.38 28.44
N ASP A 12 -2.76 -6.79 28.82
CA ASP A 12 -1.74 -5.83 29.25
C ASP A 12 -1.39 -4.90 28.09
N GLU A 13 -1.23 -3.61 28.39
CA GLU A 13 -0.92 -2.59 27.39
C GLU A 13 0.37 -2.91 26.60
N THR A 14 1.34 -3.54 27.25
CA THR A 14 2.59 -3.98 26.61
C THR A 14 2.39 -5.11 25.60
N GLU A 15 1.33 -5.92 25.74
CA GLU A 15 1.02 -7.02 24.81
C GLU A 15 0.16 -6.59 23.62
N LYS A 16 -0.58 -5.48 23.74
CA LYS A 16 -1.52 -5.01 22.72
C LYS A 16 -0.84 -4.80 21.37
N ALA A 17 0.32 -4.15 21.35
CA ALA A 17 1.05 -3.85 20.12
C ALA A 17 1.47 -5.12 19.37
N THR A 18 1.96 -6.13 20.09
CA THR A 18 2.37 -7.42 19.52
C THR A 18 1.18 -8.19 18.97
N ARG A 19 0.03 -8.18 19.67
CA ARG A 19 -1.21 -8.85 19.19
C ARG A 19 -1.81 -8.17 17.96
N VAL A 20 -1.82 -6.84 17.93
CA VAL A 20 -2.24 -6.07 16.75
C VAL A 20 -1.33 -6.41 15.56
N ARG A 21 -0.01 -6.44 15.77
CA ARG A 21 0.95 -6.83 14.72
C ARG A 21 0.69 -8.25 14.21
N GLY A 22 0.44 -9.21 15.11
CA GLY A 22 0.10 -10.58 14.73
C GLY A 22 -1.17 -10.70 13.89
N VAL A 23 -2.20 -9.88 14.17
CA VAL A 23 -3.38 -9.79 13.29
C VAL A 23 -2.96 -9.27 11.91
N PHE A 24 -2.27 -8.13 11.84
CA PHE A 24 -1.82 -7.57 10.56
C PHE A 24 -0.95 -8.54 9.76
N ASP A 25 -0.02 -9.25 10.40
CA ASP A 25 0.81 -10.28 9.76
C ASP A 25 -0.02 -11.47 9.25
N SER A 26 -1.06 -11.87 10.00
CA SER A 26 -1.95 -12.96 9.61
C SER A 26 -2.87 -12.60 8.43
N VAL A 27 -3.27 -11.32 8.31
CA VAL A 27 -4.09 -10.86 7.19
C VAL A 27 -3.24 -10.50 5.97
N ALA A 28 -1.99 -10.08 6.13
CA ALA A 28 -1.13 -9.61 5.04
C ALA A 28 -1.06 -10.60 3.85
N LYS A 29 -0.84 -11.90 4.11
CA LYS A 29 -0.80 -12.92 3.04
C LYS A 29 -2.14 -13.18 2.35
N LYS A 30 -3.26 -12.85 3.00
CA LYS A 30 -4.62 -13.02 2.46
C LYS A 30 -5.25 -11.72 1.97
N TYR A 31 -4.66 -10.57 2.29
CA TYR A 31 -5.22 -9.26 2.00
C TYR A 31 -5.23 -8.97 0.50
N ASP A 32 -4.17 -9.34 -0.22
CA ASP A 32 -4.13 -9.19 -1.68
C ASP A 32 -5.16 -10.08 -2.37
N VAL A 33 -5.32 -11.33 -1.92
CA VAL A 33 -6.32 -12.26 -2.46
C VAL A 33 -7.75 -11.81 -2.13
N MET A 34 -7.98 -11.31 -0.91
CA MET A 34 -9.26 -10.72 -0.52
C MET A 34 -9.55 -9.44 -1.29
N ASN A 35 -8.58 -8.55 -1.47
CA ASN A 35 -8.76 -7.37 -2.29
C ASN A 35 -9.04 -7.76 -3.75
N ASP A 36 -8.37 -8.78 -4.29
CA ASP A 36 -8.63 -9.27 -5.64
C ASP A 36 -10.04 -9.85 -5.78
N LEU A 37 -10.47 -10.67 -4.83
CA LEU A 37 -11.79 -11.32 -4.85
C LEU A 37 -12.93 -10.35 -4.53
N MET A 38 -12.78 -9.51 -3.49
CA MET A 38 -13.79 -8.54 -3.06
C MET A 38 -13.89 -7.34 -3.99
N SER A 39 -12.77 -6.88 -4.57
CA SER A 39 -12.83 -5.87 -5.63
C SER A 39 -13.23 -6.46 -6.98
N GLY A 40 -13.33 -7.79 -7.13
CA GLY A 40 -13.51 -8.43 -8.44
C GLY A 40 -12.42 -8.05 -9.45
N GLY A 41 -11.20 -7.78 -8.98
CA GLY A 41 -10.08 -7.27 -9.77
C GLY A 41 -10.15 -5.76 -10.11
N MET A 42 -11.11 -5.01 -9.57
CA MET A 42 -11.27 -3.58 -9.87
C MET A 42 -10.10 -2.72 -9.39
N HIS A 43 -9.28 -3.17 -8.44
CA HIS A 43 -8.08 -2.45 -8.04
C HIS A 43 -7.14 -2.17 -9.24
N ARG A 44 -7.12 -3.05 -10.26
CA ARG A 44 -6.36 -2.82 -11.51
C ARG A 44 -6.97 -1.70 -12.35
N ALA A 45 -8.30 -1.64 -12.40
CA ALA A 45 -9.01 -0.57 -13.09
C ALA A 45 -8.78 0.78 -12.39
N TRP A 46 -8.81 0.81 -11.05
CA TRP A 46 -8.46 2.00 -10.27
C TRP A 46 -7.02 2.43 -10.51
N LYS A 47 -6.04 1.52 -10.46
CA LYS A 47 -4.63 1.85 -10.79
C LYS A 47 -4.50 2.46 -12.20
N LYS A 48 -5.14 1.87 -13.21
CA LYS A 48 -5.15 2.42 -14.59
C LYS A 48 -5.83 3.78 -14.66
N TYR A 49 -6.94 3.95 -13.96
CA TYR A 49 -7.67 5.21 -13.89
C TYR A 49 -6.83 6.30 -13.21
N THR A 50 -6.19 6.01 -12.08
CA THR A 50 -5.25 6.90 -11.39
C THR A 50 -4.14 7.36 -12.33
N VAL A 51 -3.54 6.45 -13.09
CA VAL A 51 -2.51 6.80 -14.08
C VAL A 51 -3.05 7.70 -15.20
N ALA A 52 -4.29 7.46 -15.65
CA ALA A 52 -4.92 8.29 -16.66
C ALA A 52 -5.23 9.70 -16.14
N VAL A 53 -5.77 9.82 -14.93
CA VAL A 53 -6.15 11.10 -14.31
C VAL A 53 -4.92 11.91 -13.87
N ALA A 54 -3.87 11.25 -13.37
CA ALA A 54 -2.60 11.91 -13.04
C ALA A 54 -1.97 12.60 -14.26
N ASN A 55 -2.30 12.12 -15.48
CA ASN A 55 -2.02 12.78 -16.75
C ASN A 55 -0.56 13.24 -16.95
N LEU A 56 0.38 12.51 -16.33
CA LEU A 56 1.81 12.80 -16.41
C LEU A 56 2.30 12.80 -17.87
N LYS A 57 3.16 13.76 -18.17
CA LYS A 57 3.79 14.00 -19.47
C LYS A 57 5.26 13.65 -19.45
N ALA A 58 5.83 13.51 -20.64
CA ALA A 58 7.25 13.25 -20.79
C ALA A 58 8.08 14.38 -20.12
N GLY A 59 9.03 14.01 -19.28
CA GLY A 59 9.84 14.95 -18.49
C GLY A 59 9.27 15.34 -17.13
N ASP A 60 8.02 14.97 -16.81
CA ASP A 60 7.43 15.29 -15.51
C ASP A 60 8.13 14.56 -14.35
N LYS A 61 7.92 15.11 -13.15
CA LYS A 61 8.40 14.52 -11.89
C LYS A 61 7.21 14.08 -11.04
N ALA A 62 7.29 12.87 -10.48
CA ALA A 62 6.26 12.32 -9.61
C ALA A 62 6.86 11.71 -8.34
N LEU A 63 6.11 11.79 -7.23
CA LEU A 63 6.42 11.15 -5.97
C LEU A 63 5.27 10.20 -5.62
N ASP A 64 5.57 8.91 -5.50
CA ASP A 64 4.66 7.87 -5.08
C ASP A 64 4.88 7.57 -3.59
N ILE A 65 3.95 7.97 -2.73
CA ILE A 65 4.03 7.86 -1.27
C ILE A 65 3.23 6.65 -0.81
N ALA A 66 3.86 5.80 0.01
CA ALA A 66 3.29 4.52 0.43
C ALA A 66 2.90 3.67 -0.80
N GLY A 67 3.83 3.60 -1.77
CA GLY A 67 3.56 2.99 -3.07
C GLY A 67 3.46 1.46 -3.04
N GLY A 68 3.70 0.81 -1.90
CA GLY A 68 3.76 -0.63 -1.76
C GLY A 68 4.73 -1.23 -2.77
N THR A 69 4.31 -2.24 -3.51
CA THR A 69 5.12 -2.93 -4.54
C THR A 69 5.54 -2.07 -5.75
N GLY A 70 5.17 -0.79 -5.76
CA GLY A 70 5.62 0.19 -6.75
C GLY A 70 4.92 0.09 -8.11
N ASP A 71 3.74 -0.54 -8.19
CA ASP A 71 2.97 -0.68 -9.43
C ASP A 71 2.67 0.68 -10.08
N LEU A 72 2.27 1.68 -9.28
CA LEU A 72 1.97 3.03 -9.76
C LEU A 72 3.26 3.75 -10.15
N ALA A 73 4.30 3.73 -9.31
CA ALA A 73 5.61 4.28 -9.67
C ALA A 73 6.14 3.75 -11.02
N ARG A 74 6.04 2.44 -11.26
CA ARG A 74 6.44 1.81 -12.55
C ARG A 74 5.55 2.28 -13.71
N ALA A 75 4.25 2.44 -13.48
CA ALA A 75 3.34 2.95 -14.50
C ALA A 75 3.61 4.42 -14.83
N PHE A 76 3.92 5.25 -13.83
CA PHE A 76 4.32 6.64 -13.99
C PHE A 76 5.67 6.77 -14.71
N ALA A 77 6.65 5.92 -14.40
CA ALA A 77 7.96 5.93 -15.05
C ALA A 77 7.84 5.75 -16.57
N LYS A 78 6.92 4.89 -17.03
CA LYS A 78 6.62 4.71 -18.45
C LYS A 78 5.99 5.95 -19.10
N ARG A 79 5.25 6.76 -18.34
CA ARG A 79 4.59 8.00 -18.85
C ARG A 79 5.56 9.17 -18.93
N VAL A 80 6.38 9.36 -17.89
CA VAL A 80 7.34 10.47 -17.84
C VAL A 80 8.56 10.24 -18.73
N GLY A 81 8.85 8.98 -19.08
CA GLY A 81 9.88 8.64 -20.04
C GLY A 81 11.31 8.94 -19.55
N PRO A 82 12.30 8.89 -20.45
CA PRO A 82 13.73 8.91 -20.07
C PRO A 82 14.21 10.24 -19.50
N THR A 83 13.47 11.33 -19.73
CA THR A 83 13.79 12.67 -19.23
C THR A 83 13.05 13.01 -17.93
N GLY A 84 12.12 12.17 -17.50
CA GLY A 84 11.34 12.37 -16.28
C GLY A 84 11.94 11.68 -15.05
N LEU A 85 11.30 11.90 -13.90
CA LEU A 85 11.72 11.31 -12.63
C LEU A 85 10.52 10.80 -11.85
N VAL A 86 10.59 9.57 -11.37
CA VAL A 86 9.63 9.04 -10.40
C VAL A 86 10.39 8.61 -9.16
N VAL A 87 10.01 9.18 -8.03
CA VAL A 87 10.51 8.80 -6.71
C VAL A 87 9.44 7.94 -6.04
N HIS A 88 9.84 6.79 -5.55
CA HIS A 88 8.98 5.87 -4.82
C HIS A 88 9.42 5.84 -3.36
N THR A 89 8.45 5.91 -2.44
CA THR A 89 8.70 5.78 -1.01
C THR A 89 7.68 4.84 -0.38
N ASP A 90 8.18 3.97 0.49
CA ASP A 90 7.36 3.16 1.39
C ASP A 90 8.09 3.04 2.74
N ILE A 91 7.33 2.82 3.82
CA ILE A 91 7.88 2.61 5.15
C ILE A 91 8.29 1.15 5.36
N ASN A 92 7.76 0.24 4.55
CA ASN A 92 8.06 -1.18 4.63
C ASN A 92 9.19 -1.55 3.67
N GLU A 93 10.31 -2.03 4.20
CA GLU A 93 11.48 -2.46 3.42
C GLU A 93 11.17 -3.65 2.49
N ALA A 94 10.18 -4.48 2.83
CA ALA A 94 9.81 -5.64 2.04
C ALA A 94 8.96 -5.31 0.80
N MET A 95 8.58 -4.05 0.61
CA MET A 95 7.72 -3.57 -0.47
C MET A 95 8.52 -3.05 -1.67
#